data_AF-A0A2X2YNQ9-F1
#
_entry.id   AF-A0A2X2YNQ9-F1
#
_cell.length_a   1.000
_cell.length_b   1.000
_cell.length_c   1.000
_cell.angle_alpha   90.00
_cell.angle_beta   90.00
_cell.angle_gamma   90.00
#
_symmetry.space_group_name_H-M   'P 1'
#
loop_
_entity.id
_entity.type
_entity.pdbx_description
1 polymer ?
#
loop_
_entity_poly.entity_id
_entity_poly.type
_entity_poly.pdbx_seq_one_letter_code
_entity_poly.pdbx_strand_id
1 'polypeptide(L)' 'MNMNESIHHLTWSLFDRNSDRQALNLSPRSILSEVVRPWFDAYRHDPMIESALRDLNEGGARRVRALDFLGLDLVTTAA' A
#
# COMPACT_ATOMS: atom_id res chain seq x y z
N MET A 1 3.31 -33.26 20.61
CA MET A 1 2.41 -32.12 20.86
C MET A 1 2.55 -31.19 19.66
N ASN A 2 1.61 -31.24 18.71
CA ASN A 2 1.59 -30.32 17.58
C ASN A 2 0.94 -29.02 18.07
N MET A 3 1.76 -27.99 18.27
CA MET A 3 1.25 -26.62 18.37
C MET A 3 0.83 -26.21 16.95
N ASN A 4 -0.46 -26.35 16.64
CA ASN A 4 -1.09 -25.56 15.59
C ASN A 4 -1.08 -24.10 16.06
N GLU A 5 0.05 -23.43 15.90
CA GLU A 5 0.06 -21.98 15.85
C GLU A 5 -0.66 -21.61 14.56
N SER A 6 -1.89 -21.12 14.67
CA SER A 6 -2.55 -20.39 13.60
C SER A 6 -1.64 -19.23 13.24
N ILE A 7 -0.82 -19.38 12.19
CA ILE A 7 -0.09 -18.27 11.61
C ILE A 7 -1.16 -17.33 11.08
N HIS A 8 -1.51 -16.31 11.85
CA HIS A 8 -2.32 -15.22 11.33
C HIS A 8 -1.53 -14.61 10.18
N HIS A 9 -1.97 -14.90 8.96
CA HIS A 9 -1.39 -14.32 7.77
C HIS A 9 -1.76 -12.84 7.78
N LEU A 10 -0.86 -12.00 8.29
CA LEU A 10 -1.02 -10.56 8.18
C LEU A 10 -1.11 -10.22 6.70
N THR A 11 -2.20 -9.56 6.34
CA THR A 11 -2.43 -9.00 5.01
C THR A 11 -2.53 -7.50 5.12
N TRP A 12 -2.26 -6.81 4.01
CA TRP A 12 -2.43 -5.37 3.89
C TRP A 12 -3.61 -5.06 2.99
N SER A 13 -4.29 -3.95 3.27
CA SER A 13 -5.29 -3.37 2.40
C SER A 13 -4.95 -1.89 2.17
N LEU A 14 -5.03 -1.44 0.93
CA LEU A 14 -4.84 -0.05 0.52
C LEU A 14 -6.17 0.54 0.10
N PHE A 15 -6.48 1.75 0.60
CA PHE A 15 -7.69 2.49 0.29
C PHE A 15 -7.31 3.85 -0.28
N ASP A 16 -7.97 4.25 -1.37
CA ASP A 16 -7.87 5.58 -1.95
C ASP A 16 -8.96 6.48 -1.35
N ARG A 17 -8.53 7.49 -0.59
CA ARG A 17 -9.41 8.44 0.10
C ARG A 17 -10.20 9.33 -0.84
N ASN A 18 -9.77 9.47 -2.09
CA ASN A 18 -10.32 10.44 -3.05
C ASN A 18 -11.26 9.78 -4.08
N SER A 19 -11.06 8.49 -4.39
CA SER A 19 -11.74 7.85 -5.54
C SER A 19 -12.46 6.54 -5.19
N ASP A 20 -12.60 6.19 -3.90
CA ASP A 20 -13.27 4.96 -3.42
C ASP A 20 -12.71 3.67 -4.07
N ARG A 21 -11.41 3.68 -4.38
CA ARG A 21 -10.67 2.52 -4.92
C ARG A 21 -9.99 1.79 -3.77
N GLN A 22 -9.91 0.46 -3.88
CA GLN A 22 -9.27 -0.36 -2.86
C GLN A 22 -8.51 -1.54 -3.46
N ALA A 23 -7.40 -1.91 -2.82
CA ALA A 23 -6.64 -3.12 -3.09
C ALA A 23 -6.55 -3.92 -1.78
N LEU A 24 -7.23 -5.07 -1.74
CA LEU A 24 -7.44 -5.86 -0.53
C LEU A 24 -6.54 -7.09 -0.50
N ASN A 25 -6.30 -7.62 0.71
CA ASN A 25 -5.60 -8.90 0.93
C ASN A 25 -4.21 -8.96 0.31
N LEU A 26 -3.51 -7.83 0.25
CA LEU A 26 -2.15 -7.73 -0.25
C LEU A 26 -1.21 -8.50 0.68
N SER A 27 -0.24 -9.19 0.10
CA SER A 27 0.84 -9.78 0.87
C SER A 27 1.69 -8.68 1.50
N PRO A 28 2.26 -8.85 2.70
CA PRO A 28 3.27 -7.93 3.23
C PRO A 28 4.52 -7.80 2.34
N ARG A 29 4.70 -8.70 1.37
CA ARG A 29 5.76 -8.67 0.36
C ARG A 29 5.34 -8.01 -0.95
N SER A 30 4.10 -7.55 -1.08
CA SER A 30 3.61 -6.85 -2.27
C SER A 30 4.34 -5.52 -2.47
N ILE A 31 4.66 -5.21 -3.72
CA ILE A 31 5.24 -3.92 -4.11
C ILE A 31 4.09 -2.92 -4.22
N LEU A 32 3.86 -2.13 -3.17
CA LEU A 32 2.71 -1.23 -3.05
C LEU A 32 2.63 -0.23 -4.21
N SER A 33 3.77 0.26 -4.69
CA SER A 33 3.83 1.18 -5.82
C SER A 33 3.21 0.58 -7.08
N GLU A 34 3.41 -0.70 -7.35
CA GLU A 34 2.87 -1.37 -8.54
C GLU A 34 1.36 -1.57 -8.43
N VAL A 35 0.88 -1.89 -7.23
CA VAL A 35 -0.55 -2.07 -6.94
C VAL A 35 -1.34 -0.80 -7.24
N VAL A 36 -0.83 0.37 -6.83
CA VAL A 36 -1.56 1.64 -6.95
C VAL A 36 -1.16 2.46 -8.16
N ARG A 37 -0.08 2.12 -8.89
CA ARG A 37 0.35 2.86 -10.10
C ARG A 37 -0.79 3.10 -11.09
N PRO A 38 -1.69 2.14 -11.39
CA PRO A 38 -2.82 2.38 -12.28
C PRO A 38 -3.79 3.47 -11.79
N TRP A 39 -3.86 3.74 -10.49
CA TRP A 39 -4.73 4.77 -9.92
C TRP A 39 -4.25 6.20 -10.24
N PHE A 40 -2.98 6.34 -10.59
CA PHE A 40 -2.30 7.60 -10.89
C PHE A 40 -1.81 7.69 -12.34
N ASP A 41 -2.34 6.88 -13.28
CA ASP A 41 -1.88 6.86 -14.68
C ASP A 41 -1.96 8.23 -15.38
N ALA A 42 -2.99 9.02 -15.05
CA ALA A 42 -3.14 10.41 -15.54
C ALA A 42 -1.95 11.32 -15.14
N TYR A 43 -1.19 10.94 -14.12
CA TYR A 43 -0.06 11.68 -13.55
C TYR A 43 1.28 10.99 -13.76
N ARG A 44 1.39 10.00 -14.66
CA ARG A 44 2.61 9.20 -14.90
C ARG A 44 3.88 9.99 -15.30
N HIS A 45 3.74 11.28 -15.58
CA HIS A 45 4.84 12.18 -15.92
C HIS A 45 5.11 13.24 -14.83
N ASP A 46 4.34 13.23 -13.74
CA ASP A 46 4.57 14.09 -12.59
C ASP A 46 5.70 13.51 -11.71
N PRO A 47 6.84 14.21 -11.57
CA PRO A 47 7.98 13.71 -10.82
C PRO A 47 7.69 13.56 -9.33
N MET A 48 6.77 14.35 -8.76
CA MET A 48 6.40 14.25 -7.35
C MET A 48 5.56 13.00 -7.10
N ILE A 49 4.61 12.70 -8.00
CA ILE A 49 3.81 11.46 -7.94
C ILE A 49 4.72 10.24 -8.10
N GLU A 50 5.62 10.23 -9.09
CA GLU A 50 6.57 9.12 -9.26
C GLU A 50 7.50 8.96 -8.04
N SER A 51 7.89 10.05 -7.39
CA SER A 51 8.67 9.98 -6.15
C SER A 51 7.87 9.39 -5.00
N ALA A 52 6.63 9.84 -4.79
CA ALA A 52 5.77 9.31 -3.74
C ALA A 52 5.45 7.83 -3.98
N LEU A 53 5.19 7.42 -5.22
CA LEU A 53 5.00 6.01 -5.58
C LEU A 53 6.22 5.16 -5.20
N ARG A 54 7.45 5.62 -5.44
CA ARG A 54 8.66 4.90 -4.99
C ARG A 54 8.74 4.81 -3.47
N ASP A 55 8.45 5.91 -2.77
CA ASP A 55 8.50 5.99 -1.31
C ASP A 55 7.46 5.09 -0.61
N LEU A 56 6.38 4.66 -1.29
CA LEU A 56 5.44 3.69 -0.74
C LEU A 56 6.09 2.34 -0.41
N ASN A 57 7.07 1.92 -1.20
CA ASN A 57 7.74 0.64 -0.97
C ASN A 57 8.74 0.70 0.19
N GLU A 58 9.18 1.91 0.56
CA GLU A 58 10.05 2.14 1.71
C GLU A 58 9.31 1.86 3.03
N GLY A 59 10.04 1.73 4.14
CA GLY A 59 9.45 1.58 5.48
C GLY A 59 9.29 2.91 6.23
N GLY A 60 8.57 2.88 7.36
CA GLY A 60 8.54 3.95 8.35
C GLY A 60 8.04 5.30 7.82
N ALA A 61 8.73 6.38 8.21
CA ALA A 61 8.26 7.75 7.96
C ALA A 61 8.18 8.13 6.47
N ARG A 62 8.95 7.49 5.58
CA ARG A 62 8.86 7.74 4.13
C ARG A 62 7.53 7.24 3.58
N ARG A 63 7.16 5.99 3.88
CA ARG A 63 5.86 5.43 3.49
C ARG A 63 4.70 6.26 4.00
N VAL A 64 4.73 6.65 5.27
CA VAL A 64 3.65 7.44 5.88
C VAL A 64 3.44 8.76 5.12
N ARG A 65 4.52 9.48 4.77
CA ARG A 65 4.41 10.72 3.99
C ARG A 65 3.90 10.47 2.57
N ALA A 66 4.35 9.39 1.93
CA ALA A 66 3.89 9.03 0.59
C ALA A 66 2.41 8.66 0.56
N LEU A 67 1.94 7.87 1.53
CA LEU A 67 0.53 7.54 1.72
C LEU A 67 -0.31 8.80 1.88
N ASP A 68 0.11 9.72 2.75
CA ASP A 68 -0.63 10.96 2.96
C ASP A 68 -0.70 11.82 1.69
N PHE A 69 0.44 12.06 1.03
CA PHE A 69 0.53 12.83 -0.21
C PHE A 69 -0.34 12.26 -1.35
N LEU A 70 -0.33 10.93 -1.51
CA LEU A 70 -1.11 10.25 -2.54
C LEU A 70 -2.59 10.08 -2.17
N GLY A 71 -2.99 10.46 -0.96
CA GLY A 71 -4.37 10.27 -0.51
C GLY A 71 -4.71 8.80 -0.24
N LEU A 72 -3.77 8.01 0.26
CA LEU A 72 -3.93 6.57 0.48
C LEU A 72 -3.86 6.21 1.96
N ASP A 73 -4.67 5.23 2.38
CA ASP A 73 -4.56 4.60 3.70
C ASP A 73 -4.10 3.14 3.56
N LEU A 74 -3.11 2.74 4.35
CA LEU A 74 -2.61 1.37 4.43
C LEU A 74 -3.02 0.75 5.77
N VAL A 75 -3.84 -0.30 5.70
CA VAL A 75 -4.37 -1.00 6.88
C VAL A 75 -3.84 -2.43 6.91
N THR A 76 -3.31 -2.83 8.06
CA THR A 76 -2.99 -4.24 8.36
C THR A 76 -4.23 -4.96 8.88
N THR A 77 -4.58 -6.07 8.25
CA THR A 77 -5.63 -7.00 8.69
C THR A 77 -5.00 -8.34 9.06
N ALA A 78 -5.36 -8.86 10.23
CA ALA A 78 -5.11 -10.27 10.52
C ALA A 78 -6.14 -11.07 9.70
N ALA A 79 -5.67 -11.91 8.77
CA ALA A 79 -6.53 -12.90 8.12
C ALA A 79 -6.90 -14.03 9.10
#